data_AF-A0A0Q9C0I6-F1
#
_entry.id   AF-A0A0Q9C0I6-F1
#
_cell.length_a   1.000
_cell.length_b   1.000
_cell.length_c   1.000
_cell.angle_alpha   90.00
_cell.angle_beta   90.00
_cell.angle_gamma   90.00
#
_symmetry.space_group_name_H-M   'P 1'
#
loop_
_entity.id
_entity.type
_entity.pdbx_description
1 polymer ?
#
loop_
_entity_poly.entity_id
_entity_poly.type
_entity_poly.pdbx_seq_one_letter_code
_entity_poly.pdbx_strand_id
1 'polypeptide(L)'
;MATTPTGLIVPAGTDVFDPDGDMRDLAGSLEGRIIVPVANTTDRATLAAAVSPTPTEPLYAHRIDAPAGRELERTLDGTNWRPVGARIDIAGTTSPDAWIKAGDVVAPTNAGGDGQIVFAEAFPVQMYTAILTDATDKDVLGPVLIKYTAVSSDRTRITFRAYSSSGVPLANSAGLRIAYIAMGR
;
A
#
# COMPACT_ATOMS: atom_id res chain seq x y z
N MET A 1 22.51 -23.59 -28.84
CA MET A 1 22.52 -22.77 -27.60
C MET A 1 22.58 -23.66 -26.36
N ALA A 2 23.12 -23.13 -25.25
CA ALA A 2 23.12 -23.76 -23.93
C ALA A 2 22.39 -22.89 -22.91
N THR A 3 21.73 -23.51 -21.93
CA THR A 3 21.06 -22.82 -20.82
C THR A 3 21.96 -22.83 -19.58
N THR A 4 22.26 -21.66 -19.03
CA THR A 4 23.04 -21.55 -17.79
C THR A 4 22.21 -21.98 -16.58
N PRO A 5 22.83 -22.26 -15.41
CA PRO A 5 22.10 -22.47 -14.16
C PRO A 5 21.23 -21.28 -13.74
N THR A 6 21.54 -20.07 -14.23
CA THR A 6 20.75 -18.86 -14.02
C THR A 6 19.65 -18.70 -15.08
N GLY A 7 19.44 -19.68 -15.96
CA GLY A 7 18.40 -19.71 -16.98
C GLY A 7 18.64 -18.80 -18.19
N LEU A 8 19.85 -18.29 -18.37
CA LEU A 8 20.23 -17.52 -19.57
C LEU A 8 20.55 -18.46 -20.72
N ILE A 9 20.20 -18.07 -21.94
CA ILE A 9 20.51 -18.81 -23.16
C ILE A 9 21.75 -18.17 -23.79
N VAL A 10 22.81 -18.94 -23.96
CA VAL A 10 24.11 -18.47 -24.48
C VAL A 10 24.66 -19.44 -25.53
N PRO A 11 25.51 -18.98 -26.47
CA PRO A 11 26.16 -19.87 -27.44
C PRO A 11 26.98 -20.98 -26.76
N ALA A 12 26.80 -22.20 -27.22
CA ALA A 12 27.63 -23.35 -26.88
C ALA A 12 28.80 -23.43 -27.87
N GLY A 13 29.96 -23.94 -27.43
CA GLY A 13 31.14 -24.10 -28.30
C GLY A 13 30.94 -25.05 -29.50
N THR A 14 29.81 -25.76 -29.56
CA THR A 14 29.41 -26.66 -30.65
C THR A 14 28.33 -26.06 -31.56
N ASP A 15 27.88 -24.83 -31.30
CA ASP A 15 26.78 -24.23 -32.07
C ASP A 15 27.22 -23.84 -33.48
N VAL A 16 26.28 -23.96 -34.42
CA VAL A 16 26.42 -23.38 -35.76
C VAL A 16 26.50 -21.87 -35.61
N PHE A 17 27.40 -21.22 -36.35
CA PHE A 17 27.54 -19.77 -36.30
C PHE A 17 26.29 -19.07 -36.87
N ASP A 18 25.42 -18.60 -35.98
CA ASP A 18 24.21 -17.83 -36.26
C ASP A 18 24.07 -16.66 -35.26
N PRO A 19 24.84 -15.58 -35.45
CA PRO A 19 24.87 -14.49 -34.48
C PRO A 19 23.53 -13.74 -34.35
N ASP A 20 22.67 -13.76 -35.37
CA ASP A 20 21.34 -13.12 -35.29
C ASP A 20 20.38 -13.97 -34.45
N GLY A 21 20.34 -15.28 -34.70
CA GLY A 21 19.57 -16.23 -33.87
C GLY A 21 20.04 -16.20 -32.41
N ASP A 22 21.35 -16.31 -32.19
CA ASP A 22 21.95 -16.35 -30.86
C ASP A 22 21.64 -15.09 -30.03
N MET A 23 21.62 -13.91 -30.66
CA MET A 23 21.28 -12.65 -29.97
C MET A 23 19.80 -12.53 -29.64
N ARG A 24 18.90 -13.07 -30.47
CA ARG A 24 17.46 -13.11 -30.15
C ARG A 24 17.19 -14.07 -29.00
N ASP A 25 17.84 -15.24 -29.01
CA ASP A 25 17.72 -16.23 -27.95
C ASP A 25 18.25 -15.69 -26.62
N LEU A 26 19.40 -15.01 -26.64
CA LEU A 26 19.93 -14.32 -25.46
C LEU A 26 18.95 -13.25 -24.97
N ALA A 27 18.44 -12.39 -25.86
CA ALA A 27 17.50 -11.33 -25.52
C ALA A 27 16.21 -11.89 -24.88
N GLY A 28 15.63 -12.94 -25.47
CA GLY A 28 14.46 -13.61 -24.89
C GLY A 28 14.74 -14.20 -23.51
N SER A 29 15.93 -14.79 -23.30
CA SER A 29 16.29 -15.34 -21.99
C SER A 29 16.47 -14.30 -20.87
N LEU A 30 16.64 -13.02 -21.24
CA LEU A 30 16.71 -11.89 -20.30
C LEU A 30 15.34 -11.38 -19.89
N GLU A 31 14.28 -11.73 -20.62
CA GLU A 31 12.92 -11.33 -20.28
C GLU A 31 12.53 -11.87 -18.90
N GLY A 32 11.98 -10.98 -18.09
CA GLY A 32 11.67 -11.19 -16.68
C GLY A 32 12.85 -11.37 -15.71
N ARG A 33 14.09 -11.22 -16.18
CA ARG A 33 15.31 -11.26 -15.33
C ARG A 33 16.01 -9.91 -15.18
N ILE A 34 15.62 -8.92 -15.97
CA ILE A 34 16.21 -7.58 -15.96
C ILE A 34 15.22 -6.53 -15.43
N ILE A 35 15.77 -5.42 -14.94
CA ILE A 35 15.01 -4.21 -14.61
C ILE A 35 15.17 -3.24 -15.77
N VAL A 36 14.06 -2.80 -16.35
CA VAL A 36 14.07 -1.88 -17.50
C VAL A 36 13.73 -0.45 -17.04
N PRO A 37 14.63 0.53 -17.20
CA PRO A 37 14.31 1.93 -16.96
C PRO A 37 13.27 2.45 -17.94
N VAL A 38 12.29 3.19 -17.46
CA VAL A 38 11.22 3.82 -18.25
C VAL A 38 10.96 5.23 -17.75
N ALA A 39 10.61 6.17 -18.61
CA ALA A 39 10.45 7.56 -18.17
C ALA A 39 9.17 7.75 -17.35
N ASN A 40 8.08 7.11 -17.77
CA ASN A 40 6.74 7.33 -17.23
C ASN A 40 5.84 6.08 -17.38
N THR A 41 4.57 6.20 -16.98
CA THR A 41 3.58 5.10 -16.99
C THR A 41 3.20 4.66 -18.40
N THR A 42 3.23 5.56 -19.39
CA THR A 42 2.94 5.26 -20.80
C THR A 42 4.03 4.40 -21.41
N ASP A 43 5.30 4.74 -21.17
CA ASP A 43 6.44 3.97 -21.65
C ASP A 43 6.43 2.56 -21.04
N ARG A 44 6.13 2.48 -19.75
CA ARG A 44 5.98 1.22 -19.02
C ARG A 44 4.87 0.34 -19.61
N ALA A 45 3.71 0.92 -19.94
CA ALA A 45 2.60 0.19 -20.55
C ALA A 45 2.94 -0.29 -21.97
N THR A 46 3.65 0.54 -22.74
CA THR A 46 4.15 0.19 -24.08
C THR A 46 5.12 -1.00 -24.02
N LEU A 47 6.05 -0.98 -23.06
CA LEU A 47 6.97 -2.09 -22.81
C LEU A 47 6.21 -3.37 -22.45
N ALA A 48 5.21 -3.28 -21.58
CA ALA A 48 4.39 -4.43 -21.19
C ALA A 48 3.65 -5.07 -22.37
N ALA A 49 3.12 -4.24 -23.28
CA ALA A 49 2.46 -4.74 -24.48
C ALA A 49 3.44 -5.43 -25.43
N ALA A 50 4.69 -4.96 -25.51
CA ALA A 50 5.71 -5.54 -26.37
C ALA A 50 6.20 -6.92 -25.88
N VAL A 51 6.36 -7.09 -24.56
CA VAL A 51 6.97 -8.32 -23.98
C VAL A 51 5.95 -9.32 -23.44
N SER A 52 4.67 -8.94 -23.33
CA SER A 52 3.58 -9.81 -22.84
C SER A 52 3.89 -10.58 -21.54
N PRO A 53 4.12 -9.89 -20.41
CA PRO A 53 4.57 -10.50 -19.15
C PRO A 53 3.65 -11.63 -18.65
N THR A 54 4.26 -12.64 -18.03
CA THR A 54 3.54 -13.76 -17.40
C THR A 54 3.96 -13.95 -15.93
N PRO A 55 3.22 -14.74 -15.13
CA PRO A 55 3.64 -15.01 -13.75
C PRO A 55 5.00 -15.71 -13.63
N THR A 56 5.41 -16.46 -14.65
CA THR A 56 6.72 -17.13 -14.72
C THR A 56 7.82 -16.27 -15.31
N GLU A 57 7.45 -15.23 -16.09
CA GLU A 57 8.34 -14.25 -16.71
C GLU A 57 7.81 -12.84 -16.41
N PRO A 58 7.97 -12.38 -15.14
CA PRO A 58 7.38 -11.12 -14.69
C PRO A 58 8.20 -9.93 -15.18
N LEU A 59 7.55 -8.84 -15.57
CA LEU A 59 8.27 -7.62 -15.97
C LEU A 59 8.55 -6.72 -14.76
N TYR A 60 9.81 -6.28 -14.63
CA TYR A 60 10.24 -5.25 -13.70
C TYR A 60 10.62 -3.97 -14.44
N ALA A 61 10.02 -2.85 -14.06
CA ALA A 61 10.30 -1.54 -14.63
C ALA A 61 10.74 -0.56 -13.54
N HIS A 62 11.76 0.25 -13.83
CA HIS A 62 12.20 1.34 -12.96
C HIS A 62 11.77 2.67 -13.55
N ARG A 63 10.73 3.28 -12.98
CA ARG A 63 10.07 4.47 -13.52
C ARG A 63 10.67 5.75 -12.93
N ILE A 64 11.20 6.61 -13.79
CA ILE A 64 11.93 7.82 -13.38
C ILE A 64 11.01 8.90 -12.80
N ASP A 65 9.78 9.03 -13.30
CA ASP A 65 8.80 10.02 -12.80
C ASP A 65 8.05 9.58 -11.53
N ALA A 66 8.32 8.38 -11.01
CA ALA A 66 7.61 7.86 -9.85
C ALA A 66 8.03 8.59 -8.56
N PRO A 67 7.13 8.68 -7.57
CA PRO A 67 7.50 9.16 -6.23
C PRO A 67 8.63 8.33 -5.63
N ALA A 68 9.44 8.98 -4.80
CA ALA A 68 10.54 8.34 -4.08
C ALA A 68 10.06 7.09 -3.33
N GLY A 69 10.78 5.98 -3.48
CA GLY A 69 10.44 4.68 -2.88
C GLY A 69 9.38 3.87 -3.64
N ARG A 70 8.95 4.32 -4.82
CA ARG A 70 7.97 3.63 -5.70
C ARG A 70 8.44 3.51 -7.15
N GLU A 71 9.71 3.78 -7.40
CA GLU A 71 10.31 3.79 -8.74
C GLU A 71 10.39 2.38 -9.33
N LEU A 72 10.71 1.37 -8.52
CA LEU A 72 10.72 -0.01 -8.98
C LEU A 72 9.30 -0.60 -8.90
N GLU A 73 8.79 -1.06 -10.03
CA GLU A 73 7.46 -1.64 -10.17
C GLU A 73 7.52 -3.00 -10.87
N ARG A 74 6.60 -3.90 -10.53
CA ARG A 74 6.46 -5.25 -11.12
C ARG A 74 5.06 -5.46 -11.66
N THR A 75 4.95 -6.15 -12.79
CA THR A 75 3.69 -6.74 -13.28
C THR A 75 3.87 -8.22 -13.60
N LEU A 76 2.79 -9.00 -13.45
CA LEU A 76 2.75 -10.44 -13.76
C LEU A 76 1.82 -10.74 -14.95
N ASP A 77 1.14 -9.74 -15.50
CA ASP A 77 0.07 -9.88 -16.48
C ASP A 77 0.02 -8.71 -17.48
N GLY A 78 1.00 -7.81 -17.43
CA GLY A 78 1.10 -6.63 -18.28
C GLY A 78 0.15 -5.48 -17.93
N THR A 79 -0.77 -5.66 -16.99
CA THR A 79 -1.84 -4.68 -16.69
C THR A 79 -1.84 -4.22 -15.24
N ASN A 80 -1.63 -5.13 -14.29
CA ASN A 80 -1.60 -4.83 -12.86
C ASN A 80 -0.17 -4.59 -12.40
N TRP A 81 0.12 -3.35 -12.03
CA TRP A 81 1.44 -2.91 -11.59
C TRP A 81 1.50 -2.72 -10.07
N ARG A 82 2.56 -3.24 -9.45
CA ARG A 82 2.79 -3.11 -8.01
C ARG A 82 4.20 -2.57 -7.74
N PRO A 83 4.36 -1.56 -6.88
CA PRO A 83 5.69 -1.14 -6.46
C PRO A 83 6.39 -2.25 -5.67
N VAL A 84 7.68 -2.42 -5.90
CA VAL A 84 8.54 -3.41 -5.25
C VAL A 84 9.27 -2.70 -4.11
N GLY A 85 9.14 -3.23 -2.89
CA GLY A 85 9.81 -2.66 -1.72
C GLY A 85 9.16 -1.39 -1.17
N ALA A 86 7.96 -1.01 -1.63
CA ALA A 86 7.19 0.06 -1.01
C ALA A 86 6.98 -0.27 0.47
N ARG A 87 7.72 0.44 1.33
CA ARG A 87 7.40 0.52 2.74
C ARG A 87 6.12 1.32 2.89
N ILE A 88 5.25 0.87 3.77
CA ILE A 88 4.12 1.69 4.21
C ILE A 88 4.73 2.82 5.04
N ASP A 89 4.96 3.97 4.42
CA ASP A 89 5.30 5.19 5.14
C ASP A 89 4.03 5.70 5.82
N ILE A 90 3.93 5.47 7.13
CA ILE A 90 2.91 6.09 7.97
C ILE A 90 3.44 7.44 8.45
N ALA A 91 3.41 8.40 7.53
CA ALA A 91 3.35 9.82 7.84
C ALA A 91 2.55 10.52 6.73
N GLY A 92 1.24 10.69 6.96
CA GLY A 92 0.37 11.53 6.11
C GLY A 92 -0.06 10.94 4.77
N THR A 93 -0.08 9.62 4.57
CA THR A 93 -0.44 9.03 3.27
C THR A 93 -1.90 8.59 3.20
N THR A 94 -2.67 9.24 2.33
CA THR A 94 -3.71 8.54 1.56
C THR A 94 -2.98 7.56 0.64
N SER A 95 -2.88 6.30 1.07
CA SER A 95 -2.48 5.23 0.15
C SER A 95 -3.40 5.27 -1.08
N PRO A 96 -2.87 5.23 -2.32
CA PRO A 96 -3.68 5.27 -3.54
C PRO A 96 -4.63 4.06 -3.64
N ASP A 97 -4.27 2.97 -2.97
CA ASP A 97 -5.20 1.90 -2.62
C ASP A 97 -5.75 2.25 -1.23
N ALA A 98 -7.04 2.59 -1.14
CA ALA A 98 -7.74 3.13 0.04
C ALA A 98 -7.77 2.22 1.29
N TRP A 99 -6.74 1.41 1.51
CA TRP A 99 -6.65 0.35 2.49
C TRP A 99 -6.29 0.85 3.88
N ILE A 100 -5.72 2.05 3.99
CA ILE A 100 -5.36 2.67 5.26
C ILE A 100 -5.92 4.09 5.29
N LYS A 101 -6.63 4.43 6.37
CA LYS A 101 -7.14 5.76 6.65
C LYS A 101 -6.64 6.16 8.03
N ALA A 102 -5.93 7.29 8.11
CA ALA A 102 -5.40 7.81 9.36
C ALA A 102 -5.69 9.30 9.48
N GLY A 103 -5.80 9.79 10.70
CA GLY A 103 -6.04 11.20 10.97
C GLY A 103 -6.32 11.47 12.44
N ASP A 104 -6.62 12.72 12.74
CA ASP A 104 -7.10 13.16 14.04
C ASP A 104 -8.47 13.83 13.90
N VAL A 105 -9.34 13.58 14.87
CA VAL A 105 -10.70 14.14 14.92
C VAL A 105 -10.97 14.63 16.32
N VAL A 106 -11.61 15.79 16.44
CA VAL A 106 -12.26 16.20 17.67
C VAL A 106 -13.62 15.53 17.72
N ALA A 107 -13.84 14.68 18.71
CA ALA A 107 -15.07 13.94 18.87
C ALA A 107 -16.27 14.92 18.87
N PRO A 108 -17.24 14.75 17.94
CA PRO A 108 -18.41 15.61 17.90
C PRO A 108 -19.21 15.46 19.20
N THR A 109 -19.90 16.52 19.62
CA THR A 109 -20.76 16.56 20.80
C THR A 109 -21.80 15.44 20.75
N ASN A 110 -21.56 14.35 21.47
CA ASN A 110 -22.56 13.33 21.75
C ASN A 110 -22.68 13.21 23.27
N ALA A 111 -23.76 13.76 23.81
CA ALA A 111 -24.15 13.49 25.20
C ALA A 111 -24.61 12.02 25.29
N GLY A 112 -23.89 11.20 26.06
CA GLY A 112 -24.43 9.93 26.57
C GLY A 112 -24.26 8.66 25.75
N GLY A 113 -23.08 8.35 25.20
CA GLY A 113 -22.78 6.93 24.97
C GLY A 113 -21.64 6.60 24.03
N ASP A 114 -21.67 7.08 22.79
CA ASP A 114 -20.71 6.71 21.77
C ASP A 114 -20.38 7.89 20.84
N GLY A 115 -19.10 8.04 20.51
CA GLY A 115 -18.63 8.97 19.49
C GLY A 115 -18.50 8.28 18.13
N GLN A 116 -18.41 9.08 17.07
CA GLN A 116 -18.19 8.57 15.71
C GLN A 116 -17.00 9.26 15.05
N ILE A 117 -16.18 8.48 14.37
CA ILE A 117 -15.15 8.94 13.43
C ILE A 117 -15.68 8.59 12.04
N VAL A 118 -15.95 9.59 11.22
CA VAL A 118 -16.39 9.42 9.83
C VAL A 118 -15.20 9.59 8.92
N PHE A 119 -14.99 8.63 8.03
CA PHE A 119 -13.94 8.72 7.02
C PHE A 119 -14.36 9.69 5.91
N ALA A 120 -13.40 10.48 5.40
CA ALA A 120 -13.64 11.36 4.26
C ALA A 120 -14.17 10.60 3.03
N GLU A 121 -13.72 9.35 2.86
CA GLU A 121 -14.18 8.43 1.82
C GLU A 121 -14.39 7.04 2.41
N ALA A 122 -15.33 6.27 1.85
CA ALA A 122 -15.58 4.90 2.28
C ALA A 122 -14.42 3.96 1.93
N PHE A 123 -14.24 2.88 2.70
CA PHE A 123 -13.51 1.70 2.23
C PHE A 123 -14.30 1.05 1.07
N PRO A 124 -13.65 0.70 -0.06
CA PRO A 124 -14.33 0.14 -1.24
C PRO A 124 -15.12 -1.17 -1.01
N VAL A 125 -14.74 -1.99 -0.03
CA VAL A 125 -15.33 -3.30 0.30
C VAL A 125 -15.76 -3.37 1.77
N GLN A 126 -14.84 -3.27 2.73
CA GLN A 126 -15.09 -3.35 4.18
C GLN A 126 -13.92 -2.81 5.01
N MET A 127 -14.21 -2.41 6.25
CA MET A 127 -13.16 -2.14 7.25
C MET A 127 -12.81 -3.44 7.98
N TYR A 128 -11.52 -3.69 8.21
CA TYR A 128 -11.03 -4.87 8.94
C TYR A 128 -10.75 -4.55 10.41
N THR A 129 -10.09 -3.42 10.68
CA THR A 129 -9.65 -3.08 12.04
C THR A 129 -9.37 -1.58 12.17
N ALA A 130 -9.34 -1.09 13.41
CA ALA A 130 -8.92 0.26 13.73
C ALA A 130 -8.23 0.33 15.09
N ILE A 131 -7.25 1.22 15.18
CA ILE A 131 -6.58 1.61 16.42
C ILE A 131 -6.98 3.06 16.70
N LEU A 132 -7.46 3.32 17.92
CA LEU A 132 -7.84 4.64 18.40
C LEU A 132 -6.96 4.98 19.61
N THR A 133 -6.40 6.18 19.63
CA THR A 133 -5.60 6.67 20.74
C THR A 133 -5.98 8.10 21.10
N ASP A 134 -5.73 8.46 22.34
CA ASP A 134 -5.91 9.83 22.79
C ASP A 134 -4.86 10.73 22.14
N ALA A 135 -5.33 11.80 21.52
CA ALA A 135 -4.53 12.87 20.94
C ALA A 135 -4.85 14.22 21.60
N THR A 136 -5.60 14.21 22.70
CA THR A 136 -5.87 15.40 23.49
C THR A 136 -4.57 15.90 24.11
N ASP A 137 -4.34 17.20 24.00
CA ASP A 137 -3.16 17.84 24.56
C ASP A 137 -3.14 17.60 26.08
N LYS A 138 -2.11 16.88 26.54
CA LYS A 138 -1.97 16.42 27.92
C LYS A 138 -1.60 17.56 28.87
N ASP A 139 -1.10 18.67 28.32
CA ASP A 139 -0.76 19.86 29.11
C ASP A 139 -2.01 20.56 29.68
N VAL A 140 -3.20 20.29 29.12
CA VAL A 140 -4.46 20.93 29.52
C VAL A 140 -5.30 20.08 30.50
N LEU A 141 -5.18 18.75 30.47
CA LEU A 141 -6.04 17.82 31.25
C LEU A 141 -5.30 17.01 32.32
N GLY A 142 -3.97 17.07 32.38
CA GLY A 142 -3.17 16.14 33.19
C GLY A 142 -3.14 14.72 32.58
N PRO A 143 -2.45 13.75 33.21
CA PRO A 143 -2.27 12.40 32.67
C PRO A 143 -3.55 11.56 32.82
N VAL A 144 -4.62 11.96 32.14
CA VAL A 144 -5.83 11.14 32.02
C VAL A 144 -5.59 10.14 30.90
N LEU A 145 -5.48 8.86 31.24
CA LEU A 145 -5.54 7.80 30.23
C LEU A 145 -7.01 7.57 29.87
N ILE A 146 -7.39 7.95 28.66
CA ILE A 146 -8.70 7.65 28.09
C ILE A 146 -8.55 6.42 27.21
N LYS A 147 -9.32 5.38 27.52
CA LYS A 147 -9.34 4.15 26.72
C LYS A 147 -10.49 4.24 25.72
N TYR A 148 -10.21 3.94 24.45
CA TYR A 148 -11.22 3.89 23.41
C TYR A 148 -11.48 2.43 23.04
N THR A 149 -12.74 2.09 22.78
CA THR A 149 -13.11 0.77 22.26
C THR A 149 -14.07 0.96 21.10
N ALA A 150 -13.84 0.26 20.00
CA ALA A 150 -14.77 0.23 18.89
C ALA A 150 -16.04 -0.53 19.30
N VAL A 151 -17.19 0.11 19.20
CA VAL A 151 -18.51 -0.47 19.47
C VAL A 151 -19.09 -1.10 18.22
N SER A 152 -18.93 -0.40 17.09
CA SER A 152 -19.30 -0.90 15.78
C SER A 152 -18.45 -0.22 14.71
N SER A 153 -18.37 -0.83 13.54
CA SER A 153 -17.71 -0.20 12.39
C SER A 153 -18.37 -0.61 11.10
N ASP A 154 -18.27 0.26 10.11
CA ASP A 154 -18.67 -0.01 8.73
C ASP A 154 -17.62 0.60 7.79
N ARG A 155 -17.91 0.58 6.49
CA ARG A 155 -17.02 1.11 5.45
C ARG A 155 -16.75 2.62 5.58
N THR A 156 -17.64 3.35 6.23
CA THR A 156 -17.67 4.82 6.27
C THR A 156 -17.29 5.40 7.62
N ARG A 157 -17.39 4.62 8.70
CA ARG A 157 -17.18 5.13 10.06
C ARG A 157 -16.79 4.06 11.08
N ILE A 158 -16.24 4.55 12.19
CA ILE A 158 -16.06 3.83 13.44
C ILE A 158 -16.94 4.49 14.50
N THR A 159 -17.78 3.70 15.16
CA THR A 159 -18.45 4.09 16.40
C THR A 159 -17.59 3.62 17.56
N PHE A 160 -17.24 4.51 18.48
CA PHE A 160 -16.39 4.21 19.62
C PHE A 160 -17.01 4.64 20.93
N ARG A 161 -16.60 3.97 22.00
CA ARG A 161 -16.88 4.38 23.38
C ARG A 161 -15.59 4.77 24.08
N ALA A 162 -15.61 5.90 24.77
CA ALA A 162 -14.50 6.37 25.59
C ALA A 162 -14.73 5.99 27.05
N TYR A 163 -13.66 5.60 27.73
CA TYR A 163 -13.67 5.17 29.12
C TYR A 163 -12.64 5.96 29.92
N SER A 164 -12.95 6.22 31.19
CA SER A 164 -11.99 6.71 32.17
C SER A 164 -10.85 5.71 32.38
N SER A 165 -9.78 6.15 33.05
CA SER A 165 -8.68 5.28 33.47
C SER A 165 -9.13 4.14 34.41
N SER A 166 -10.26 4.30 35.09
CA SER A 166 -10.89 3.30 35.93
C SER A 166 -11.84 2.36 35.17
N GLY A 167 -11.97 2.48 33.84
CA GLY A 167 -12.80 1.61 33.01
C GLY A 167 -14.29 1.95 33.03
N VAL A 168 -14.67 3.13 33.51
CA VAL A 168 -16.07 3.61 33.50
C VAL A 168 -16.33 4.37 32.19
N PRO A 169 -17.43 4.09 31.46
CA PRO A 169 -17.78 4.87 30.28
C PRO A 169 -17.89 6.36 30.59
N LEU A 170 -17.28 7.20 29.76
CA LEU A 170 -17.43 8.64 29.88
C LEU A 170 -18.86 9.04 29.48
N ALA A 171 -19.53 9.80 30.34
CA ALA A 171 -20.87 10.32 30.08
C ALA A 171 -20.90 11.35 28.94
N ASN A 172 -19.75 12.00 28.69
CA ASN A 172 -19.56 12.95 27.60
C ASN A 172 -18.17 12.75 26.99
N SER A 173 -18.11 12.54 25.68
CA SER A 173 -16.88 12.45 24.89
C SER A 173 -16.60 13.73 24.08
N ALA A 174 -17.42 14.78 24.23
CA ALA A 174 -17.27 16.03 23.50
C ALA A 174 -15.93 16.70 23.78
N GLY A 175 -15.27 17.14 22.71
CA GLY A 175 -14.00 17.88 22.80
C GLY A 175 -12.76 17.01 22.98
N LEU A 176 -12.91 15.69 23.12
CA LEU A 176 -11.77 14.77 23.09
C LEU A 176 -11.14 14.77 21.70
N ARG A 177 -9.83 14.93 21.62
CA ARG A 177 -9.10 14.78 20.37
C ARG A 177 -8.59 13.35 20.27
N ILE A 178 -8.90 12.69 19.15
CA ILE A 178 -8.66 11.26 18.96
C ILE A 178 -7.86 11.10 17.68
N ALA A 179 -6.71 10.45 17.78
CA ALA A 179 -5.98 9.99 16.61
C ALA A 179 -6.40 8.56 16.29
N TYR A 180 -6.52 8.25 15.00
CA TYR A 180 -6.91 6.93 14.54
C TYR A 180 -6.06 6.44 13.37
N ILE A 181 -5.95 5.12 13.29
CA ILE A 181 -5.48 4.39 12.12
C ILE A 181 -6.49 3.27 11.87
N ALA A 182 -7.14 3.29 10.71
CA ALA A 182 -8.10 2.29 10.27
C ALA A 182 -7.59 1.58 9.02
N MET A 183 -7.82 0.26 8.95
CA MET A 183 -7.40 -0.58 7.83
C MET A 183 -8.59 -1.34 7.25
N GLY A 184 -8.67 -1.41 5.92
CA GLY A 184 -9.81 -1.97 5.18
C GLY A 184 -9.45 -2.27 3.73
N ARG A 185 -10.44 -2.70 2.94
CA ARG A 185 -10.37 -2.80 1.48
C ARG A 185 -11.61 -2.19 0.88
#